data_AF-A0A061AKL3-F1
#
_entry.id   AF-A0A061AKL3-F1
#
_cell.length_a   1.000
_cell.length_b   1.000
_cell.length_c   1.000
_cell.angle_alpha   90.00
_cell.angle_beta   90.00
_cell.angle_gamma   90.00
#
_symmetry.space_group_name_H-M   'P 1'
#
loop_
_entity.id
_entity.type
_entity.pdbx_description
1 polymer ?
#
loop_
_entity_poly.entity_id
_entity_poly.type
_entity_poly.pdbx_seq_one_letter_code
_entity_poly.pdbx_strand_id
1 'polypeptide(L)'
;MVKPHTQALANLPRQLRVSPSTPITRTHLLALYKEELRVAHSFASYNFKQYFLRRTRNKFRTELPALLDASYASVSAPSSSSSSPAAPEASPSSTPASSSAEEAGRTSEERLRDWYTESLGELAVMARAAIVNKMYEAPKLVVEGRGKVMVVGGGGAGVEASYGGGGQPVDPANPRLGTN
;
A
#
# COMPACT_ATOMS: atom_id res chain seq x y z
N MET A 1 25.16 -20.51 13.27
CA MET A 1 24.18 -19.81 14.13
C MET A 1 24.12 -18.34 13.72
N VAL A 2 23.35 -18.02 12.69
CA VAL A 2 23.28 -16.67 12.10
C VAL A 2 22.20 -15.87 12.83
N LYS A 3 22.59 -14.80 13.51
CA LYS A 3 21.66 -13.87 14.18
C LYS A 3 21.07 -12.94 13.11
N PRO A 4 19.75 -12.89 12.90
CA PRO A 4 19.16 -12.02 11.87
C PRO A 4 19.18 -10.54 12.28
N HIS A 5 19.19 -9.65 11.29
CA HIS A 5 19.19 -8.18 11.34
C HIS A 5 18.35 -7.54 12.48
N THR A 6 18.90 -7.41 13.69
CA THR A 6 18.17 -6.85 14.83
C THR A 6 18.13 -5.31 14.87
N GLN A 7 18.98 -4.61 14.12
CA GLN A 7 19.05 -3.14 14.20
C GLN A 7 18.06 -2.39 13.32
N ALA A 8 17.65 -2.95 12.17
CA ALA A 8 16.65 -2.30 11.31
C ALA A 8 15.23 -2.33 11.90
N LEU A 9 14.98 -3.20 12.89
CA LEU A 9 13.73 -3.30 13.63
C LEU A 9 13.53 -2.16 14.64
N ALA A 10 14.58 -1.39 14.96
CA ALA A 10 14.58 -0.45 16.08
C ALA A 10 13.57 0.71 15.93
N ASN A 11 13.23 1.07 14.68
CA ASN A 11 12.28 2.15 14.39
C ASN A 11 10.93 1.67 13.82
N LEU A 12 10.69 0.36 13.81
CA LEU A 12 9.36 -0.16 13.50
C LEU A 12 8.41 0.19 14.66
N PRO A 13 7.19 0.67 14.37
CA PRO A 13 6.18 0.91 15.39
C PRO A 13 6.03 -0.32 16.27
N ARG A 14 6.08 -0.15 17.60
CA ARG A 14 5.98 -1.27 18.57
C ARG A 14 4.76 -2.16 18.33
N GLN A 15 3.69 -1.57 17.80
CA GLN A 15 2.44 -2.24 17.40
C GLN A 15 2.60 -3.35 16.34
N LEU A 16 3.70 -3.39 15.60
CA LEU A 16 3.93 -4.42 14.57
C LEU A 16 4.69 -5.64 15.10
N ARG A 17 5.28 -5.55 16.30
CA ARG A 17 6.01 -6.66 16.90
C ARG A 17 5.01 -7.60 17.59
N VAL A 18 4.81 -8.77 16.99
CA VAL A 18 3.93 -9.82 17.51
C VAL A 18 4.81 -10.93 18.08
N SER A 19 4.54 -11.35 19.32
CA SER A 19 5.20 -12.49 19.95
C SER A 19 4.69 -13.80 19.35
N PRO A 20 5.49 -14.89 19.32
CA PRO A 20 5.11 -16.13 18.65
C PRO A 20 3.85 -16.80 19.23
N SER A 21 3.51 -16.52 20.48
CA SER A 21 2.30 -17.01 21.14
C SER A 21 1.05 -16.15 20.93
N THR A 22 1.20 -14.93 20.40
CA THR A 22 0.08 -14.00 20.22
C THR A 22 -0.59 -14.25 18.86
N PRO A 23 -1.92 -14.43 18.79
CA PRO A 23 -2.62 -14.62 17.53
C PRO A 23 -2.60 -13.33 16.69
N ILE A 24 -2.42 -13.48 15.38
CA ILE A 24 -2.40 -12.34 14.45
C ILE A 24 -3.82 -11.87 14.20
N THR A 25 -4.18 -10.73 14.79
CA THR A 25 -5.49 -10.10 14.61
C THR A 25 -5.55 -9.14 13.43
N ARG A 26 -6.75 -8.85 12.91
CA ARG A 26 -7.03 -7.83 11.87
C ARG A 26 -6.36 -6.48 12.12
N THR A 27 -6.27 -6.05 13.37
CA THR A 27 -5.63 -4.78 13.76
C THR A 27 -4.15 -4.74 13.40
N HIS A 28 -3.42 -5.84 13.62
CA HIS A 28 -2.01 -5.97 13.26
C HIS A 28 -1.81 -5.89 11.74
N LEU A 29 -2.68 -6.54 10.96
CA LEU A 29 -2.65 -6.50 9.49
C LEU A 29 -2.92 -5.09 8.95
N LEU A 30 -3.89 -4.38 9.54
CA LEU A 30 -4.19 -2.99 9.15
C LEU A 30 -3.07 -2.03 9.56
N ALA A 31 -2.45 -2.24 10.72
CA ALA A 31 -1.30 -1.47 11.14
C ALA A 31 -0.13 -1.68 10.17
N LEU A 32 0.16 -2.94 9.80
CA LEU A 32 1.21 -3.28 8.85
C LEU A 32 0.97 -2.60 7.49
N TYR A 33 -0.24 -2.72 6.94
CA TYR A 33 -0.62 -2.10 5.66
C TYR A 33 -0.43 -0.58 5.69
N LYS A 34 -0.86 0.09 6.77
CA LYS A 34 -0.72 1.54 6.92
C LYS A 34 0.75 1.96 6.96
N GLU A 35 1.59 1.20 7.66
CA GLU A 35 3.01 1.48 7.78
C GLU A 35 3.75 1.25 6.46
N GLU A 36 3.44 0.19 5.72
CA GLU A 36 3.96 0.01 4.36
C GLU A 36 3.61 1.18 3.44
N LEU A 37 2.34 1.61 3.44
CA LEU A 37 1.93 2.78 2.66
C LEU A 37 2.67 4.04 3.12
N ARG A 38 2.80 4.27 4.43
CA ARG A 38 3.53 5.41 4.99
C ARG A 38 4.98 5.44 4.51
N VAL A 39 5.67 4.31 4.55
CA VAL A 39 7.05 4.19 4.05
C VAL A 39 7.10 4.36 2.53
N ALA A 40 6.17 3.75 1.78
CA ALA A 40 6.06 3.93 0.33
C ALA A 40 5.86 5.40 -0.07
N HIS A 41 5.10 6.17 0.72
CA HIS A 41 4.94 7.61 0.53
C HIS A 41 6.18 8.44 0.85
N SER A 42 7.13 7.88 1.61
CA SER A 42 8.36 8.57 2.03
C SER A 42 9.48 8.53 0.99
N PHE A 43 9.34 7.74 -0.08
CA PHE A 43 10.27 7.79 -1.22
C PHE A 43 10.20 9.15 -1.90
N ALA A 44 11.38 9.74 -2.14
CA ALA A 44 11.50 10.99 -2.91
C ALA A 44 11.22 10.77 -4.40
N SER A 45 11.61 9.61 -4.95
CA SER A 45 11.39 9.25 -6.36
C SER A 45 9.95 8.84 -6.64
N TYR A 46 9.35 9.44 -7.66
CA TYR A 46 7.99 9.11 -8.11
C TYR A 46 7.83 7.62 -8.46
N ASN A 47 8.79 7.04 -9.19
CA ASN A 47 8.68 5.66 -9.68
C ASN A 47 8.65 4.66 -8.52
N PHE A 48 9.56 4.81 -7.55
CA PHE A 48 9.57 3.94 -6.37
C PHE A 48 8.31 4.12 -5.54
N LYS A 49 7.89 5.37 -5.29
CA LYS A 49 6.64 5.65 -4.59
C LYS A 49 5.45 4.96 -5.23
N GLN A 50 5.22 5.14 -6.54
CA GLN A 50 4.08 4.51 -7.23
C GLN A 50 4.20 2.98 -7.30
N TYR A 51 5.41 2.46 -7.53
CA TYR A 51 5.66 1.02 -7.56
C TYR A 51 5.31 0.37 -6.21
N PHE A 52 5.83 0.89 -5.10
CA PHE A 52 5.57 0.32 -3.78
C PHE A 52 4.12 0.51 -3.35
N LEU A 53 3.48 1.64 -3.66
CA LEU A 53 2.05 1.83 -3.41
C LEU A 53 1.20 0.79 -4.16
N ARG A 54 1.52 0.50 -5.42
CA ARG A 54 0.82 -0.52 -6.20
C ARG A 54 1.12 -1.92 -5.68
N ARG A 55 2.40 -2.23 -5.40
CA ARG A 55 2.84 -3.53 -4.89
C ARG A 55 2.17 -3.88 -3.56
N THR A 56 2.23 -2.98 -2.58
CA THR A 56 1.58 -3.19 -1.26
C THR A 56 0.07 -3.40 -1.41
N ARG A 57 -0.61 -2.60 -2.23
CA ARG A 57 -2.05 -2.80 -2.49
C ARG A 57 -2.35 -4.14 -3.13
N ASN A 58 -1.58 -4.53 -4.14
CA ASN A 58 -1.80 -5.79 -4.84
C ASN A 58 -1.56 -6.97 -3.90
N LYS A 59 -0.41 -7.02 -3.20
CA LYS A 59 -0.05 -8.07 -2.24
C LYS A 59 -1.17 -8.33 -1.22
N PHE A 60 -1.66 -7.27 -0.56
CA PHE A 60 -2.72 -7.38 0.44
C PHE A 60 -4.09 -7.75 -0.16
N ARG A 61 -4.36 -7.41 -1.41
CA ARG A 61 -5.64 -7.74 -2.07
C ARG A 61 -5.67 -9.17 -2.63
N THR A 62 -4.52 -9.69 -3.04
CA THR A 62 -4.41 -11.01 -3.67
C THR A 62 -4.18 -12.13 -2.66
N GLU A 63 -3.28 -11.94 -1.71
CA GLU A 63 -2.81 -13.02 -0.82
C GLU A 63 -3.61 -13.09 0.47
N LEU A 64 -3.94 -11.94 1.06
CA LEU A 64 -4.59 -11.86 2.37
C LEU A 64 -5.95 -12.60 2.42
N PRO A 65 -6.87 -12.43 1.45
CA PRO A 65 -8.16 -13.12 1.51
C PRO A 65 -8.02 -14.64 1.55
N ALA A 66 -7.11 -15.22 0.75
CA ALA A 66 -6.87 -16.66 0.72
C ALA A 66 -6.32 -17.19 2.05
N LEU A 67 -5.42 -16.45 2.70
CA LEU A 67 -4.88 -16.82 4.01
C LEU A 67 -5.93 -16.76 5.13
N LEU A 68 -6.83 -15.78 5.09
CA LEU A 68 -7.94 -15.66 6.05
C LEU A 68 -9.03 -16.71 5.83
N ASP A 69 -9.37 -17.00 4.57
CA ASP A 69 -10.38 -18.01 4.26
C ASP A 69 -9.90 -19.41 4.68
N ALA A 70 -8.62 -19.72 4.43
CA ALA A 70 -8.01 -20.97 4.91
C ALA A 70 -8.01 -21.10 6.44
N SER A 71 -7.90 -20.00 7.19
CA SER A 71 -8.00 -20.04 8.66
C SER A 71 -9.44 -20.15 9.15
N TYR A 72 -10.39 -19.51 8.46
CA TYR A 72 -11.82 -19.64 8.79
C TYR A 72 -12.36 -21.05 8.46
N ALA A 73 -12.00 -21.61 7.31
CA ALA A 73 -12.39 -22.94 6.88
C ALA A 73 -11.97 -24.03 7.88
N SER A 74 -10.80 -23.90 8.50
CA SER A 74 -10.35 -24.83 9.56
C SER A 74 -11.21 -24.80 10.83
N VAL A 75 -11.89 -23.69 11.12
CA VAL A 75 -12.77 -23.55 12.31
C VAL A 75 -14.21 -23.93 11.99
N SER A 76 -14.65 -23.73 10.75
CA SER A 76 -16.03 -23.99 10.31
C SER A 76 -16.30 -25.42 9.85
N ALA A 77 -15.28 -26.27 9.67
CA ALA A 77 -15.49 -27.65 9.29
C ALA A 77 -16.26 -28.39 10.40
N PRO A 78 -17.48 -28.89 10.14
CA PRO A 78 -18.17 -29.72 11.12
C PRO A 78 -17.29 -30.96 11.37
N SER A 79 -17.09 -31.29 12.64
CA SER A 79 -16.45 -32.52 13.09
C SER A 79 -17.30 -33.72 12.67
N SER A 80 -17.26 -34.09 11.38
CA SER A 80 -17.71 -35.40 10.92
C SER A 80 -16.63 -36.41 11.25
N SER A 81 -16.82 -37.07 12.39
CA SER A 81 -16.14 -38.32 12.72
C SER A 81 -16.40 -39.36 11.61
N SER A 82 -15.36 -39.78 10.91
CA SER A 82 -15.35 -41.06 10.21
C SER A 82 -13.92 -41.61 10.16
N SER A 83 -13.65 -42.52 11.10
CA SER A 83 -12.84 -43.73 10.99
C SER A 83 -11.66 -43.78 10.01
N SER A 84 -10.47 -44.06 10.59
CA SER A 84 -9.28 -44.64 9.95
C SER A 84 -9.59 -45.93 9.14
N PRO A 85 -8.67 -46.41 8.27
CA PRO A 85 -7.60 -47.27 8.77
C PRO A 85 -6.25 -47.25 8.00
N ALA A 86 -5.24 -47.85 8.67
CA ALA A 86 -4.15 -48.66 8.13
C ALA A 86 -2.92 -48.01 7.44
N ALA A 87 -1.76 -48.18 8.10
CA ALA A 87 -0.40 -48.18 7.53
C ALA A 87 -0.13 -49.50 6.75
N PRO A 88 0.90 -49.61 5.86
CA PRO A 88 2.32 -49.63 6.30
C PRO A 88 3.37 -49.00 5.34
N GLU A 89 4.53 -48.70 5.93
CA GLU A 89 5.92 -48.69 5.43
C GLU A 89 6.30 -48.10 4.04
N ALA A 90 7.18 -47.08 4.05
CA ALA A 90 8.27 -46.91 3.07
C ALA A 90 9.40 -46.01 3.62
N SER A 91 10.64 -46.39 3.28
CA SER A 91 11.95 -46.02 3.83
C SER A 91 12.40 -44.54 3.73
N PRO A 92 13.35 -44.10 4.58
CA PRO A 92 13.89 -42.74 4.56
C PRO A 92 15.02 -42.60 3.51
N SER A 93 14.74 -41.88 2.42
CA SER A 93 15.78 -41.37 1.52
C SER A 93 15.89 -39.85 1.67
N SER A 94 17.00 -39.41 2.24
CA SER A 94 17.37 -38.01 2.41
C SER A 94 17.73 -37.38 1.07
N THR A 95 16.80 -36.60 0.51
CA THR A 95 17.07 -35.58 -0.50
C THR A 95 16.54 -34.22 0.01
N PRO A 96 17.35 -33.15 0.02
CA PRO A 96 16.88 -31.83 0.45
C PRO A 96 16.13 -31.17 -0.72
N ALA A 97 14.90 -31.60 -0.96
CA ALA A 97 13.94 -30.93 -1.83
C ALA A 97 12.97 -30.10 -0.97
N SER A 98 13.53 -29.17 -0.19
CA SER A 98 12.76 -28.34 0.75
C SER A 98 12.30 -27.06 0.07
N SER A 99 11.05 -27.08 -0.42
CA SER A 99 10.17 -25.90 -0.37
C SER A 99 8.72 -26.25 -0.74
N SER A 100 8.49 -27.16 -1.69
CA SER A 100 7.14 -27.35 -2.26
C SER A 100 6.31 -28.47 -1.62
N ALA A 101 6.95 -29.47 -0.99
CA ALA A 101 6.26 -30.62 -0.39
C ALA A 101 5.83 -30.41 1.08
N GLU A 102 6.53 -29.54 1.82
CA GLU A 102 6.14 -29.18 3.20
C GLU A 102 4.94 -28.23 3.26
N GLU A 103 4.61 -27.58 2.14
CA GLU A 103 3.50 -26.63 2.04
C GLU A 103 2.15 -27.27 2.37
N ALA A 104 2.00 -28.60 2.25
CA ALA A 104 0.73 -29.30 2.48
C ALA A 104 0.44 -29.63 3.96
N GLY A 105 1.47 -29.69 4.81
CA GLY A 105 1.35 -30.06 6.23
C GLY A 105 1.26 -28.87 7.21
N ARG A 106 1.60 -27.66 6.76
CA ARG A 106 1.60 -26.46 7.62
C ARG A 106 0.16 -26.05 7.95
N THR A 107 -0.06 -25.52 9.17
CA THR A 107 -1.38 -24.99 9.54
C THR A 107 -1.64 -23.67 8.81
N SER A 108 -2.91 -23.31 8.57
CA SER A 108 -3.27 -22.03 7.95
C SER A 108 -2.77 -20.83 8.79
N GLU A 109 -2.79 -20.97 10.12
CA GLU A 109 -2.24 -19.97 11.05
C GLU A 109 -0.73 -19.78 10.90
N GLU A 110 0.02 -20.86 10.71
CA GLU A 110 1.46 -20.82 10.50
C GLU A 110 1.80 -20.10 9.19
N ARG A 111 1.09 -20.40 8.09
CA ARG A 111 1.25 -19.67 6.82
C ARG A 111 0.98 -18.18 6.98
N LEU A 112 -0.06 -17.79 7.72
CA LEU A 112 -0.35 -16.38 8.00
C LEU A 112 0.76 -15.71 8.82
N ARG A 113 1.35 -16.44 9.78
CA ARG A 113 2.50 -15.95 10.56
C ARG A 113 3.73 -15.77 9.69
N ASP A 114 4.05 -16.74 8.86
CA ASP A 114 5.19 -16.65 7.95
C ASP A 114 5.04 -15.45 7.02
N TRP A 115 3.89 -15.33 6.37
CA TRP A 115 3.56 -14.19 5.50
C TRP A 115 3.67 -12.84 6.23
N TYR A 116 3.23 -12.77 7.49
CA TYR A 116 3.35 -11.56 8.30
C TYR A 116 4.81 -11.23 8.62
N THR A 117 5.62 -12.22 9.01
CA THR A 117 7.04 -12.02 9.30
C THR A 117 7.85 -11.64 8.06
N GLU A 118 7.54 -12.23 6.92
CA GLU A 118 8.11 -11.89 5.62
C GLU A 118 7.79 -10.43 5.27
N SER A 119 6.52 -10.02 5.42
CA SER A 119 6.08 -8.65 5.15
C SER A 119 6.76 -7.63 6.07
N LEU A 120 7.04 -7.98 7.34
CA LEU A 120 7.87 -7.13 8.22
C LEU A 120 9.32 -7.01 7.72
N GLY A 121 9.88 -8.10 7.18
CA GLY A 121 11.18 -8.09 6.53
C GLY A 121 11.22 -7.17 5.32
N GLU A 122 10.22 -7.26 4.44
CA GLU A 122 10.06 -6.39 3.27
C GLU A 122 9.89 -4.92 3.68
N LEU A 123 9.07 -4.64 4.69
CA LEU A 123 8.89 -3.29 5.24
C LEU A 123 10.23 -2.71 5.71
N ALA A 124 11.06 -3.50 6.39
CA ALA A 124 12.37 -3.06 6.84
C ALA A 124 13.31 -2.75 5.66
N VAL A 125 13.30 -3.58 4.61
CA VAL A 125 14.07 -3.33 3.38
C VAL A 125 13.60 -2.05 2.70
N MET A 126 12.29 -1.89 2.54
CA MET A 126 11.66 -0.73 1.92
C MET A 126 12.00 0.56 2.69
N ALA A 127 11.99 0.53 4.03
CA ALA A 127 12.34 1.67 4.87
C ALA A 127 13.80 2.11 4.69
N ARG A 128 14.73 1.15 4.62
CA ARG A 128 16.15 1.46 4.34
C ARG A 128 16.32 2.05 2.93
N ALA A 129 15.65 1.47 1.94
CA ALA A 129 15.68 1.97 0.56
C ALA A 129 15.13 3.40 0.47
N ALA A 130 14.07 3.72 1.22
CA ALA A 130 13.51 5.06 1.26
C ALA A 130 14.50 6.08 1.83
N ILE A 131 15.26 5.72 2.88
CA ILE A 131 16.29 6.59 3.46
C ILE A 131 17.39 6.86 2.43
N VAL A 132 17.94 5.81 1.80
CA VAL A 132 19.00 5.96 0.79
C VAL A 132 18.51 6.79 -0.40
N ASN A 133 17.29 6.55 -0.87
CA ASN A 133 16.71 7.32 -1.97
C ASN A 133 16.53 8.81 -1.62
N LYS A 134 16.41 9.17 -0.34
CA LYS A 134 16.41 10.59 0.09
C LYS A 134 17.81 11.19 0.09
N MET A 135 18.84 10.42 0.41
CA MET A 135 20.23 10.92 0.40
C MET A 135 20.73 11.20 -1.03
N TYR A 136 20.21 10.44 -1.99
CA TYR A 136 20.56 10.55 -3.41
C TYR A 136 19.34 10.95 -4.25
N GLU A 137 18.68 12.05 -3.86
CA GLU A 137 17.51 12.57 -4.60
C GLU A 137 17.95 13.11 -5.98
N ALA A 138 17.37 12.57 -7.04
CA ALA A 138 17.52 13.08 -8.39
C ALA A 138 16.55 14.25 -8.65
N PRO A 139 16.80 15.11 -9.66
CA PRO A 139 15.83 16.11 -10.08
C PRO A 139 14.45 15.51 -10.34
N LYS A 140 13.41 16.20 -9.89
CA LYS A 140 12.03 15.73 -9.99
C LYS A 140 11.61 15.55 -11.44
N LEU A 141 10.86 14.50 -11.68
CA LEU A 141 10.32 14.23 -13.02
C LEU A 141 9.26 15.29 -13.39
N VAL A 142 9.11 15.57 -14.68
CA VAL A 142 8.12 16.52 -15.22
C VAL A 142 6.69 16.20 -14.73
N VAL A 143 6.40 14.92 -14.51
CA VAL A 143 5.11 14.43 -14.01
C VAL A 143 4.83 14.82 -12.55
N GLU A 144 5.85 15.17 -11.77
CA GLU A 144 5.69 15.57 -10.36
C GLU A 144 5.26 17.03 -10.21
N GLY A 145 5.61 17.89 -11.18
CA GLY A 145 5.35 19.33 -11.12
C GLY A 145 3.87 19.71 -11.29
N ARG A 146 3.05 18.83 -11.90
CA ARG A 146 1.66 19.17 -12.27
C ARG A 146 0.67 19.00 -11.12
N GLY A 147 1.01 18.24 -10.08
CA GLY A 147 0.09 17.96 -8.97
C GLY A 147 0.09 19.01 -7.84
N LYS A 148 1.10 19.89 -7.78
CA LYS A 148 1.26 20.86 -6.68
C LYS A 148 0.72 22.26 -6.99
N VAL A 149 0.38 22.53 -8.26
CA VAL A 149 -0.09 23.86 -8.72
C VAL A 149 -1.58 24.12 -8.42
N MET A 150 -2.37 23.10 -8.06
CA MET A 150 -3.82 23.21 -7.88
C MET A 150 -4.28 23.49 -6.43
N VAL A 151 -3.38 23.74 -5.48
CA VAL A 151 -3.73 24.05 -4.07
C VAL A 151 -3.03 25.33 -3.59
N VAL A 152 -3.00 26.36 -4.43
CA VAL A 152 -2.91 27.75 -3.96
C VAL A 152 -4.11 28.47 -4.55
N GLY A 153 -5.23 28.37 -3.82
CA GLY A 153 -6.33 29.32 -3.96
C GLY A 153 -5.82 30.69 -3.53
N GLY A 154 -5.34 31.46 -4.50
CA GLY A 154 -5.05 32.88 -4.37
C GLY A 154 -5.84 33.60 -5.44
N GLY A 155 -7.03 34.08 -5.07
CA GLY A 155 -7.92 34.84 -5.94
C GLY A 155 -7.24 36.11 -6.43
N GLY A 156 -6.88 36.14 -7.70
CA GLY A 156 -6.66 37.38 -8.45
C GLY A 156 -8.00 37.83 -9.03
N ALA A 157 -8.79 38.50 -8.19
CA ALA A 157 -9.97 39.24 -8.66
C ALA A 157 -9.52 40.33 -9.64
N GLY A 158 -10.22 40.43 -10.76
CA GLY A 158 -9.86 41.27 -11.90
C GLY A 158 -9.61 42.73 -11.54
N VAL A 159 -8.42 43.21 -11.89
CA VAL A 159 -8.08 44.62 -11.98
C VAL A 159 -7.62 44.87 -13.41
N GLU A 160 -8.55 44.84 -14.39
CA GLU A 160 -8.33 45.41 -15.73
C GLU A 160 -9.52 45.10 -16.66
N ALA A 161 -10.67 45.72 -16.43
CA ALA A 161 -11.63 45.97 -17.51
C ALA A 161 -12.66 47.04 -17.07
N SER A 162 -12.19 48.16 -16.54
CA SER A 162 -12.99 49.39 -16.47
C SER A 162 -12.30 50.44 -17.32
N TYR A 163 -12.31 50.22 -18.63
CA TYR A 163 -12.18 51.32 -19.58
C TYR A 163 -13.58 51.66 -20.07
N GLY A 164 -14.05 52.82 -19.61
CA GLY A 164 -15.34 53.38 -19.95
C GLY A 164 -15.48 53.57 -21.45
N GLY A 165 -16.48 52.91 -22.02
CA GLY A 165 -17.16 53.36 -23.23
C GLY A 165 -18.46 54.02 -22.79
N GLY A 166 -18.49 55.35 -22.78
CA GLY A 166 -19.70 56.13 -22.51
C GLY A 166 -20.73 55.88 -23.61
N GLY A 167 -21.74 55.07 -23.32
CA GLY A 167 -22.96 55.01 -24.12
C GLY A 167 -23.83 56.23 -23.81
N GLN A 168 -23.98 57.12 -24.79
CA GLN A 168 -25.02 58.15 -24.77
C GLN A 168 -26.41 57.47 -24.78
N PRO A 169 -27.36 57.87 -23.92
CA PRO A 169 -28.74 57.43 -24.05
C PRO A 169 -29.40 58.14 -25.25
N VAL A 170 -29.94 57.36 -26.17
CA VAL A 170 -30.84 57.87 -27.22
C VAL A 170 -32.23 58.06 -26.61
N ASP A 171 -32.68 59.32 -26.54
CA ASP A 171 -34.02 59.71 -26.12
C ASP A 171 -35.10 59.16 -27.07
N PRO A 172 -36.23 58.62 -26.57
CA PRO A 172 -37.29 58.03 -27.39
C PRO A 172 -38.23 59.05 -28.07
N ALA A 173 -37.86 60.33 -28.18
CA ALA A 173 -38.82 61.41 -28.46
C ALA A 173 -38.77 62.04 -29.87
N ASN A 174 -38.00 61.52 -30.85
CA ASN A 174 -38.10 62.06 -32.21
C ASN A 174 -37.75 61.04 -33.31
N PRO A 175 -38.74 60.50 -34.03
CA PRO A 175 -38.50 59.64 -35.18
C PRO A 175 -38.62 60.49 -36.45
N ARG A 176 -37.52 61.05 -36.98
CA ARG A 176 -37.49 61.49 -38.39
C ARG A 176 -36.14 61.96 -38.94
N LEU A 177 -35.90 61.48 -40.17
CA LEU A 177 -34.99 61.97 -41.23
C LEU A 177 -33.52 61.50 -41.06
N GLY A 178 -32.87 60.82 -42.00
CA GLY A 178 -33.07 60.66 -43.44
C GLY A 178 -31.74 60.93 -44.15
N THR A 179 -31.22 59.92 -44.86
CA THR A 179 -30.35 59.98 -46.06
C THR A 179 -29.24 61.05 -46.15
N ASN A 180 -27.97 60.63 -46.19
CA ASN A 180 -27.16 60.38 -47.40
C ASN A 180 -25.87 59.66 -47.01
#